data_AF-A0A926H3I1-F1
#
_entry.id   AF-A0A926H3I1-F1
#
_cell.length_a   1.000
_cell.length_b   1.000
_cell.length_c   1.000
_cell.angle_alpha   90.00
_cell.angle_beta   90.00
_cell.angle_gamma   90.00
#
_symmetry.space_group_name_H-M   'P 1'
#
loop_
_entity.id
_entity.type
_entity.pdbx_description
1 polymer ?
#
loop_
_entity_poly.entity_id
_entity_poly.type
_entity_poly.pdbx_seq_one_letter_code
_entity_poly.pdbx_strand_id
1 'polypeptide(L)'
;AENKQLESGNWVTFFLCVARKVLLEVGGLDALFNPMFCEDDDLILRLNLKGLEMAVSVNAICYHFVSKTSRFSDEYRQRTTQIEARSGRNFVRKWGFRIQSPVRKKYDIGLVVTNGSLVLLNQLEPWCSVIYTDIDVSPYIRQEQECTAFDLSKRIKPLTEPQPNGVLILVDGKKMNAEKLAKIAVIHEVIHDRINTPERLWDRLLGRKFRSFTWYGYRIRIMSSTSYEHQLIYRA
;
A
#
# COMPACT_ATOMS: atom_id res chain seq x y z
N ALA A 1 8.16 -40.23 -7.29
CA ALA A 1 6.93 -39.48 -6.99
C ALA A 1 6.96 -38.23 -7.84
N GLU A 2 6.07 -38.12 -8.83
CA GLU A 2 5.98 -36.96 -9.70
C GLU A 2 5.58 -35.74 -8.85
N ASN A 3 6.41 -34.69 -8.89
CA ASN A 3 6.04 -33.38 -8.38
C ASN A 3 4.93 -32.85 -9.28
N LYS A 4 3.67 -33.14 -8.93
CA LYS A 4 2.51 -32.50 -9.57
C LYS A 4 2.70 -30.99 -9.51
N GLN A 5 2.55 -30.35 -10.68
CA GLN A 5 2.52 -28.90 -10.81
C GLN A 5 1.60 -28.30 -9.74
N LEU A 6 2.18 -27.39 -8.97
CA LEU A 6 1.52 -26.70 -7.89
C LEU A 6 0.64 -25.60 -8.49
N GLU A 7 -0.61 -25.56 -8.07
CA GLU A 7 -1.56 -24.51 -8.45
C GLU A 7 -0.93 -23.13 -8.22
N SER A 8 -0.99 -22.28 -9.25
CA SER A 8 -0.46 -20.91 -9.28
C SER A 8 -1.25 -19.93 -8.40
N GLY A 9 -1.70 -20.38 -7.24
CA GLY A 9 -2.40 -19.56 -6.26
C GLY A 9 -1.39 -18.82 -5.38
N ASN A 10 -1.73 -17.59 -4.99
CA ASN A 10 -0.99 -16.72 -4.06
C ASN A 10 -0.92 -17.27 -2.61
N TRP A 11 -0.76 -18.59 -2.42
CA TRP A 11 -0.83 -19.29 -1.13
C TRP A 11 0.55 -19.51 -0.50
N VAL A 12 1.47 -18.56 -0.68
CA VAL A 12 2.80 -18.68 -0.06
C VAL A 12 2.70 -18.23 1.39
N THR A 13 2.86 -19.19 2.30
CA THR A 13 3.01 -18.92 3.74
C THR A 13 4.48 -18.62 4.06
N PHE A 14 4.76 -17.92 5.17
CA PHE A 14 6.11 -17.51 5.55
C PHE A 14 7.10 -18.67 5.80
N PHE A 15 6.64 -19.92 5.92
CA PHE A 15 7.53 -21.09 5.98
C PHE A 15 8.22 -21.32 4.63
N LEU A 16 9.22 -20.49 4.36
CA LEU A 16 9.91 -20.40 3.09
C LEU A 16 11.33 -20.95 3.21
N CYS A 17 11.78 -21.56 2.12
CA CYS A 17 13.18 -21.87 1.89
C CYS A 17 13.60 -21.17 0.60
N VAL A 18 14.66 -20.37 0.68
CA VAL A 18 15.18 -19.61 -0.45
C VAL A 18 16.70 -19.54 -0.34
N ALA A 19 17.39 -19.49 -1.47
CA ALA A 19 18.84 -19.38 -1.48
C ALA A 19 19.30 -18.14 -0.71
N ARG A 20 20.25 -18.32 0.22
CA ARG A 20 20.81 -17.23 1.05
C ARG A 20 21.28 -16.03 0.20
N LYS A 21 21.88 -16.29 -0.96
CA LYS A 21 22.35 -15.24 -1.88
C LYS A 21 21.20 -14.33 -2.33
N VAL A 22 20.03 -14.90 -2.65
CA VAL A 22 18.86 -14.12 -3.08
C VAL A 22 18.33 -13.26 -1.93
N LEU A 23 18.26 -13.81 -0.70
CA LEU A 23 17.85 -13.03 0.48
C LEU A 23 18.75 -11.82 0.71
N LEU A 24 20.08 -12.02 0.64
CA LEU A 24 21.03 -10.92 0.80
C LEU A 24 20.89 -9.89 -0.31
N GLU A 25 20.65 -10.33 -1.54
CA GLU A 25 20.49 -9.44 -2.68
C GLU A 25 19.25 -8.54 -2.56
N VAL A 26 18.10 -9.08 -2.13
CA VAL A 26 16.88 -8.27 -1.90
C VAL A 26 16.90 -7.48 -0.59
N GLY A 27 17.92 -7.66 0.26
CA GLY A 27 18.08 -6.96 1.53
C GLY A 27 17.39 -7.61 2.74
N GLY A 28 16.99 -8.88 2.64
CA GLY A 28 16.36 -9.64 3.72
C GLY A 28 14.98 -9.11 4.11
N LEU A 29 14.62 -9.19 5.39
CA LEU A 29 13.42 -8.57 5.95
C LEU A 29 13.62 -7.05 6.08
N ASP A 30 12.56 -6.29 5.80
CA ASP A 30 12.60 -4.83 5.84
C ASP A 30 12.37 -4.32 7.27
N ALA A 31 13.29 -3.49 7.76
CA ALA A 31 13.25 -2.92 9.10
C ALA A 31 12.06 -1.96 9.31
N LEU A 32 11.41 -1.49 8.23
CA LEU A 32 10.15 -0.74 8.28
C LEU A 32 9.05 -1.47 9.10
N PHE A 33 9.11 -2.80 9.15
CA PHE A 33 8.12 -3.67 9.80
C PHE A 33 8.57 -4.21 11.16
N ASN A 34 9.70 -3.73 11.68
CA ASN A 34 10.16 -4.10 13.03
C ASN A 34 9.11 -3.71 14.08
N PRO A 35 8.74 -4.60 15.04
CA PRO A 35 9.30 -5.94 15.29
C PRO A 35 8.61 -7.12 14.61
N MET A 36 7.40 -6.95 14.04
CA MET A 36 6.63 -8.03 13.43
C MET A 36 5.43 -7.49 12.64
N PHE A 37 4.83 -8.38 11.86
CA PHE A 37 3.75 -8.19 10.88
C PHE A 37 4.20 -7.55 9.58
N CYS A 38 3.66 -8.03 8.47
CA CYS A 38 3.86 -7.55 7.10
C CYS A 38 5.30 -7.68 6.57
N GLU A 39 6.29 -8.08 7.37
CA GLU A 39 7.67 -8.27 6.93
C GLU A 39 7.81 -9.45 5.97
N ASP A 40 6.99 -10.48 6.19
CA ASP A 40 6.87 -11.67 5.37
C ASP A 40 6.14 -11.38 4.07
N ASP A 41 4.98 -10.71 4.14
CA ASP A 41 4.21 -10.24 2.98
C ASP A 41 5.09 -9.38 2.06
N ASP A 42 5.82 -8.43 2.64
CA ASP A 42 6.76 -7.56 1.92
C ASP A 42 7.87 -8.35 1.23
N LEU A 43 8.50 -9.30 1.94
CA LEU A 43 9.55 -10.15 1.37
C LEU A 43 9.01 -10.99 0.21
N ILE A 44 7.85 -11.63 0.38
CA ILE A 44 7.22 -12.45 -0.66
C ILE A 44 6.89 -11.60 -1.90
N LEU A 45 6.38 -10.37 -1.73
CA LEU A 45 6.15 -9.45 -2.84
C LEU A 45 7.44 -9.11 -3.58
N ARG A 46 8.52 -8.80 -2.87
CA ARG A 46 9.82 -8.48 -3.48
C ARG A 46 10.42 -9.68 -4.23
N LEU A 47 10.33 -10.88 -3.67
CA LEU A 47 10.80 -12.11 -4.32
C LEU A 47 10.00 -12.41 -5.60
N ASN A 48 8.67 -12.26 -5.55
CA ASN A 48 7.82 -12.39 -6.74
C ASN A 48 8.18 -11.36 -7.82
N LEU A 49 8.38 -10.09 -7.44
CA LEU A 49 8.76 -9.03 -8.36
C LEU A 49 10.18 -9.20 -8.94
N LYS A 50 11.07 -9.89 -8.21
CA LYS A 50 12.38 -10.32 -8.72
C LYS A 50 12.28 -11.46 -9.75
N GLY A 51 11.11 -12.07 -9.91
CA GLY A 51 10.86 -13.14 -10.87
C GLY A 51 11.12 -14.55 -10.33
N LEU A 52 11.13 -14.72 -9.00
CA LEU A 52 11.18 -16.07 -8.43
C LEU A 52 9.82 -16.76 -8.57
N GLU A 53 9.86 -18.02 -8.98
CA GLU A 53 8.71 -18.90 -8.93
C GLU A 53 8.54 -19.46 -7.51
N MET A 54 7.31 -19.39 -7.00
CA MET A 54 6.98 -19.88 -5.67
C MET A 54 6.38 -21.29 -5.76
N ALA A 55 6.87 -22.19 -4.92
CA ALA A 55 6.39 -23.58 -4.84
C ALA A 55 6.14 -23.98 -3.39
N VAL A 56 5.06 -24.71 -3.15
CA VAL A 56 4.75 -25.33 -1.86
C VAL A 56 5.15 -26.81 -1.90
N SER A 57 6.03 -27.24 -1.01
CA SER A 57 6.39 -28.65 -0.91
C SER A 57 5.35 -29.43 -0.12
N VAL A 58 4.64 -30.35 -0.78
CA VAL A 58 3.63 -31.21 -0.14
C VAL A 58 4.22 -32.26 0.82
N ASN A 59 5.53 -32.51 0.73
CA ASN A 59 6.23 -33.47 1.57
C ASN A 59 6.96 -32.79 2.76
N ALA A 60 6.97 -31.45 2.80
CA ALA A 60 7.53 -30.70 3.93
C ALA A 60 6.40 -30.27 4.86
N ILE A 61 6.17 -31.03 5.93
CA ILE A 61 5.11 -30.78 6.90
C ILE A 61 5.70 -30.12 8.14
N CYS A 62 5.16 -28.98 8.54
CA CYS A 62 5.51 -28.28 9.76
C CYS A 62 4.24 -28.00 10.58
N TYR A 63 4.30 -28.28 11.88
CA TYR A 63 3.24 -27.89 12.80
C TYR A 63 3.43 -26.44 13.24
N HIS A 64 2.46 -25.59 12.93
CA HIS A 64 2.48 -24.19 13.34
C HIS A 64 1.35 -23.89 14.34
N PHE A 65 1.72 -23.50 15.55
CA PHE A 65 0.77 -23.03 16.56
C PHE A 65 0.45 -21.56 16.35
N VAL A 66 -0.57 -21.30 15.54
CA VAL A 66 -0.96 -19.97 15.08
C VAL A 66 -1.21 -19.00 16.26
N SER A 67 -0.63 -17.80 16.16
CA SER A 67 -0.94 -16.64 17.00
C SER A 67 -0.68 -16.77 18.52
N LYS A 68 -0.01 -17.84 18.96
CA LYS A 68 0.30 -18.07 20.39
C LYS A 68 1.10 -16.92 21.01
N THR A 69 2.09 -16.41 20.28
CA THR A 69 2.99 -15.34 20.75
C THR A 69 2.44 -13.94 20.47
N SER A 70 1.63 -13.76 19.42
CA SER A 70 1.18 -12.44 18.98
C SER A 70 -0.19 -12.05 19.51
N ARG A 71 -1.18 -12.95 19.57
CA ARG A 71 -2.59 -12.59 19.88
C ARG A 71 -3.12 -13.18 21.19
N PHE A 72 -2.52 -14.26 21.68
CA PHE A 72 -3.06 -15.02 22.81
C PHE A 72 -2.29 -14.84 24.13
N SER A 73 -1.16 -14.13 24.14
CA SER A 73 -0.45 -13.76 25.37
C SER A 73 -1.00 -12.45 25.94
N ASP A 74 -1.20 -12.40 27.26
CA ASP A 74 -1.77 -11.24 27.96
C ASP A 74 -0.90 -9.99 27.83
N GLU A 75 0.42 -10.16 27.81
CA GLU A 75 1.42 -9.09 27.56
C GLU A 75 1.23 -8.43 26.18
N TYR A 76 0.77 -9.19 25.19
CA TYR A 76 0.79 -8.78 23.79
C TYR A 76 -0.57 -8.32 23.28
N ARG A 77 -1.70 -8.67 23.91
CA ARG A 77 -3.04 -8.33 23.37
C ARG A 77 -3.20 -6.83 23.07
N GLN A 78 -2.69 -5.95 23.93
CA GLN A 78 -2.75 -4.49 23.71
C GLN A 78 -1.59 -3.98 22.84
N ARG A 79 -0.36 -4.43 23.10
CA ARG A 79 0.85 -3.98 22.40
C ARG A 79 0.88 -4.44 20.94
N THR A 80 0.55 -5.69 20.67
CA THR A 80 0.50 -6.28 19.33
C THR A 80 -0.50 -5.58 18.44
N THR A 81 -1.70 -5.25 18.95
CA THR A 81 -2.71 -4.57 18.14
C THR A 81 -2.20 -3.23 17.60
N GLN A 82 -1.43 -2.50 18.42
CA GLN A 82 -0.79 -1.25 17.98
C GLN A 82 0.34 -1.52 16.98
N ILE A 83 1.16 -2.55 17.19
CA ILE A 83 2.23 -2.93 16.26
C ILE A 83 1.64 -3.36 14.90
N GLU A 84 0.61 -4.20 14.89
CA GLU A 84 -0.09 -4.66 13.69
C GLU A 84 -0.72 -3.49 12.93
N ALA A 85 -1.39 -2.57 13.64
CA ALA A 85 -1.97 -1.38 13.03
C ALA A 85 -0.89 -0.47 12.40
N ARG A 86 0.24 -0.25 13.09
CA ARG A 86 1.38 0.53 12.56
C ARG A 86 2.00 -0.14 11.35
N SER A 87 2.26 -1.44 11.44
CA SER A 87 2.84 -2.23 10.36
C SER A 87 1.95 -2.22 9.11
N GLY A 88 0.64 -2.43 9.28
CA GLY A 88 -0.32 -2.33 8.17
C GLY A 88 -0.35 -0.94 7.52
N ARG A 89 -0.26 0.15 8.30
CA ARG A 89 -0.14 1.51 7.76
C ARG A 89 1.15 1.69 6.98
N ASN A 90 2.28 1.19 7.49
CA ASN A 90 3.57 1.23 6.80
C ASN A 90 3.58 0.39 5.52
N PHE A 91 2.88 -0.75 5.51
CA PHE A 91 2.70 -1.56 4.32
C PHE A 91 1.98 -0.76 3.23
N VAL A 92 0.86 -0.10 3.59
CA VAL A 92 0.12 0.75 2.65
C VAL A 92 0.97 1.93 2.16
N ARG A 93 1.78 2.58 3.01
CA ARG A 93 2.72 3.64 2.58
C ARG A 93 3.73 3.12 1.56
N LYS A 94 4.32 1.96 1.82
CA LYS A 94 5.31 1.34 0.95
C LYS A 94 4.70 0.89 -0.36
N TRP A 95 3.59 0.15 -0.34
CA TRP A 95 3.04 -0.52 -1.52
C TRP A 95 1.92 0.26 -2.23
N GLY A 96 1.20 1.11 -1.51
CA GLY A 96 0.04 1.87 -2.02
C GLY A 96 -1.28 1.10 -2.00
N PHE A 97 -1.28 -0.12 -1.44
CA PHE A 97 -2.44 -1.02 -1.41
C PHE A 97 -2.44 -1.91 -0.16
N ARG A 98 -3.56 -2.58 0.12
CA ARG A 98 -3.68 -3.58 1.19
C ARG A 98 -3.01 -4.88 0.80
N ILE A 99 -2.47 -5.61 1.79
CA ILE A 99 -1.89 -6.96 1.60
C ILE A 99 -2.84 -7.88 0.81
N GLN A 100 -4.13 -7.84 1.13
CA GLN A 100 -5.15 -8.71 0.52
C GLN A 100 -5.61 -8.24 -0.87
N SER A 101 -5.08 -7.13 -1.38
CA SER A 101 -5.52 -6.65 -2.69
C SER A 101 -5.10 -7.59 -3.81
N PRO A 102 -5.99 -7.91 -4.76
CA PRO A 102 -5.62 -8.64 -5.96
C PRO A 102 -4.70 -7.81 -6.89
N VAL A 103 -4.71 -6.47 -6.75
CA VAL A 103 -3.93 -5.56 -7.58
C VAL A 103 -2.62 -5.22 -6.88
N ARG A 104 -1.50 -5.73 -7.41
CA ARG A 104 -0.14 -5.50 -6.90
C ARG A 104 0.62 -4.45 -7.72
N LYS A 105 0.01 -3.28 -7.92
CA LYS A 105 0.58 -2.16 -8.69
C LYS A 105 0.67 -0.91 -7.83
N LYS A 106 1.84 -0.26 -7.82
CA LYS A 106 2.05 0.99 -7.07
C LYS A 106 1.97 2.17 -8.01
N TYR A 107 1.03 3.07 -7.76
CA TYR A 107 0.90 4.32 -8.51
C TYR A 107 1.43 5.50 -7.70
N ASP A 108 1.89 6.53 -8.41
CA ASP A 108 2.21 7.81 -7.78
C ASP A 108 0.93 8.64 -7.57
N ILE A 109 0.38 8.54 -6.35
CA ILE A 109 -0.89 9.16 -5.98
C ILE A 109 -0.62 10.42 -5.15
N GLY A 110 -1.16 11.55 -5.59
CA GLY A 110 -1.28 12.79 -4.83
C GLY A 110 -2.71 12.97 -4.31
N LEU A 111 -2.89 13.08 -3.00
CA LEU A 111 -4.18 13.44 -2.40
C LEU A 111 -4.25 14.94 -2.19
N VAL A 112 -5.27 15.61 -2.71
CA VAL A 112 -5.47 17.05 -2.54
C VAL A 112 -6.71 17.25 -1.68
N VAL A 113 -6.48 17.62 -0.41
CA VAL A 113 -7.52 17.70 0.62
C VAL A 113 -7.77 19.15 1.00
N THR A 114 -8.94 19.67 0.61
CA THR A 114 -9.45 20.98 1.04
C THR A 114 -10.43 20.82 2.19
N ASN A 115 -10.54 21.81 3.07
CA ASN A 115 -11.31 21.72 4.32
C ASN A 115 -10.88 20.51 5.16
N GLY A 116 -9.57 20.32 5.32
CA GLY A 116 -8.99 19.16 6.00
C GLY A 116 -9.26 19.14 7.51
N SER A 117 -8.90 18.03 8.13
CA SER A 117 -8.81 17.88 9.60
C SER A 117 -7.73 16.84 9.92
N LEU A 118 -7.21 16.85 11.15
CA LEU A 118 -6.23 15.84 11.58
C LEU A 118 -6.79 14.41 11.49
N VAL A 119 -8.11 14.24 11.68
CA VAL A 119 -8.79 12.95 11.53
C VAL A 119 -8.76 12.48 10.08
N LEU A 120 -9.09 13.38 9.14
CA LEU A 120 -9.01 13.09 7.71
C LEU A 120 -7.58 12.77 7.29
N LEU A 121 -6.62 13.59 7.73
CA LEU A 121 -5.20 13.39 7.44
C LEU A 121 -4.72 12.01 7.90
N ASN A 122 -5.05 11.62 9.13
CA ASN A 122 -4.66 10.31 9.67
C ASN A 122 -5.21 9.12 8.87
N GLN A 123 -6.42 9.23 8.34
CA GLN A 123 -7.05 8.18 7.55
C GLN A 123 -6.52 8.13 6.11
N LEU A 124 -6.20 9.28 5.53
CA LEU A 124 -5.88 9.42 4.11
C LEU A 124 -4.38 9.31 3.81
N GLU A 125 -3.50 9.84 4.66
CA GLU A 125 -2.05 9.93 4.39
C GLU A 125 -1.41 8.61 3.95
N PRO A 126 -1.70 7.44 4.55
CA PRO A 126 -1.02 6.20 4.16
C PRO A 126 -1.24 5.83 2.69
N TRP A 127 -2.36 6.24 2.08
CA TRP A 127 -2.85 5.81 0.76
C TRP A 127 -2.30 6.62 -0.42
N CYS A 128 -1.34 7.51 -0.20
CA CYS A 128 -0.79 8.38 -1.24
C CYS A 128 0.72 8.54 -1.12
N SER A 129 1.41 8.91 -2.21
CA SER A 129 2.80 9.33 -2.16
C SER A 129 2.95 10.64 -1.39
N VAL A 130 2.07 11.60 -1.70
CA VAL A 130 2.05 12.96 -1.14
C VAL A 130 0.61 13.38 -0.89
N ILE A 131 0.35 14.00 0.26
CA ILE A 131 -0.91 14.66 0.59
C ILE A 131 -0.70 16.18 0.66
N TYR A 132 -1.53 16.92 -0.06
CA TYR A 132 -1.58 18.37 -0.09
C TYR A 132 -2.79 18.82 0.72
N THR A 133 -2.59 19.65 1.74
CA THR A 133 -3.68 20.04 2.66
C THR A 133 -3.56 21.49 3.15
N ASP A 134 -4.68 22.02 3.65
CA ASP A 134 -4.85 23.40 4.14
C ASP A 134 -4.79 23.54 5.66
N ILE A 135 -4.46 22.47 6.39
CA ILE A 135 -4.41 22.46 7.85
C ILE A 135 -2.97 22.54 8.38
N ASP A 136 -2.81 22.89 9.67
CA ASP A 136 -1.55 22.67 10.38
C ASP A 136 -1.34 21.16 10.62
N VAL A 137 -0.27 20.63 10.04
CA VAL A 137 0.07 19.20 10.06
C VAL A 137 1.08 18.85 11.14
N SER A 138 1.64 19.85 11.82
CA SER A 138 2.70 19.69 12.82
C SER A 138 2.30 18.72 13.95
N PRO A 139 1.07 18.76 14.51
CA PRO A 139 0.65 17.80 15.54
C PRO A 139 0.65 16.35 15.04
N TYR A 140 0.20 16.13 13.79
CA TYR A 140 0.16 14.81 13.18
C TYR A 140 1.57 14.27 12.94
N ILE A 141 2.45 15.07 12.35
CA ILE A 141 3.84 14.65 12.08
C ILE A 141 4.56 14.29 13.38
N ARG A 142 4.45 15.12 14.44
CA ARG A 142 5.08 14.82 15.74
C ARG A 142 4.67 13.47 16.31
N GLN A 143 3.40 13.08 16.14
CA GLN A 143 2.89 11.82 16.68
C GLN A 143 3.19 10.62 15.78
N GLU A 144 2.99 10.75 14.47
CA GLU A 144 3.05 9.62 13.53
C GLU A 144 4.47 9.30 13.08
N GLN A 145 5.39 10.28 13.10
CA GLN A 145 6.76 10.10 12.58
C GLN A 145 7.53 9.00 13.33
N GLU A 146 7.30 8.82 14.63
CA GLU A 146 7.92 7.74 15.42
C GLU A 146 7.43 6.33 15.01
N CYS A 147 6.29 6.25 14.33
CA CYS A 147 5.69 4.98 13.91
C CYS A 147 6.13 4.55 12.50
N THR A 148 6.99 5.32 11.83
CA THR A 148 7.35 5.05 10.43
C THR A 148 8.74 5.56 10.06
N ALA A 149 9.45 4.81 9.22
CA ALA A 149 10.73 5.26 8.65
C ALA A 149 10.55 6.27 7.50
N PHE A 150 9.33 6.45 7.00
CA PHE A 150 9.04 7.47 5.98
C PHE A 150 9.13 8.86 6.60
N ASP A 151 9.90 9.75 5.98
CA ASP A 151 9.93 11.16 6.34
C ASP A 151 8.61 11.83 5.94
N LEU A 152 7.73 12.04 6.92
CA LEU A 152 6.39 12.59 6.70
C LEU A 152 6.43 14.06 6.26
N SER A 153 7.50 14.79 6.61
CA SER A 153 7.67 16.19 6.18
C SER A 153 7.82 16.32 4.65
N LYS A 154 8.31 15.27 3.99
CA LYS A 154 8.42 15.21 2.52
C LYS A 154 7.12 14.76 1.84
N ARG A 155 6.22 14.13 2.59
CA ARG A 155 4.97 13.53 2.09
C ARG A 155 3.74 14.36 2.38
N ILE A 156 3.82 15.31 3.31
CA ILE A 156 2.70 16.18 3.66
C ILE A 156 3.08 17.62 3.31
N LYS A 157 2.35 18.22 2.37
CA LYS A 157 2.66 19.53 1.79
C LYS A 157 1.47 20.48 1.87
N PRO A 158 1.69 21.81 1.86
CA PRO A 158 0.60 22.76 1.76
C PRO A 158 -0.03 22.74 0.35
N LEU A 159 -1.30 23.16 0.24
CA LEU A 159 -2.03 23.21 -1.05
C LEU A 159 -1.37 24.11 -2.11
N THR A 160 -0.54 25.06 -1.71
CA THR A 160 0.18 25.99 -2.59
C THR A 160 1.31 25.34 -3.37
N GLU A 161 1.79 24.17 -2.93
CA GLU A 161 2.86 23.45 -3.62
C GLU A 161 2.38 22.87 -4.95
N PRO A 162 3.26 22.76 -5.97
CA PRO A 162 2.97 22.04 -7.20
C PRO A 162 2.56 20.60 -6.92
N GLN A 163 1.61 20.09 -7.71
CA GLN A 163 1.04 18.74 -7.57
C GLN A 163 1.41 17.87 -8.79
N PRO A 164 2.69 17.47 -8.96
CA PRO A 164 3.16 16.80 -10.18
C PRO A 164 2.77 15.31 -10.26
N ASN A 165 2.02 14.79 -9.28
CA ASN A 165 1.79 13.36 -9.15
C ASN A 165 1.05 12.77 -10.35
N GLY A 166 1.40 11.53 -10.70
CA GLY A 166 0.79 10.80 -11.83
C GLY A 166 -0.72 10.61 -11.72
N VAL A 167 -1.26 10.48 -10.50
CA VAL A 167 -2.69 10.42 -10.22
C VAL A 167 -3.02 11.43 -9.13
N LEU A 168 -3.99 12.32 -9.37
CA LEU A 168 -4.48 13.28 -8.38
C LEU A 168 -5.88 12.89 -7.92
N ILE A 169 -6.08 12.87 -6.61
CA ILE A 169 -7.37 12.57 -5.98
C ILE A 169 -7.77 13.78 -5.14
N LEU A 170 -8.81 14.48 -5.58
CA LEU A 170 -9.32 15.68 -4.92
C LEU A 170 -10.43 15.29 -3.95
N VAL A 171 -10.30 15.77 -2.71
CA VAL A 171 -11.20 15.49 -1.59
C VAL A 171 -11.61 16.79 -0.91
N ASP A 172 -12.91 16.99 -0.77
CA ASP A 172 -13.48 18.08 0.04
C ASP A 172 -13.90 17.52 1.39
N GLY A 173 -13.13 17.83 2.45
CA GLY A 173 -13.30 17.28 3.79
C GLY A 173 -14.67 17.55 4.39
N LYS A 174 -15.33 18.66 4.05
CA LYS A 174 -16.72 18.95 4.48
C LYS A 174 -17.75 17.98 3.89
N LYS A 175 -17.44 17.33 2.76
CA LYS A 175 -18.32 16.38 2.08
C LYS A 175 -18.00 14.93 2.43
N MET A 176 -16.98 14.70 3.25
CA MET A 176 -16.57 13.39 3.71
C MET A 176 -17.36 12.98 4.96
N ASN A 177 -17.73 11.71 5.00
CA ASN A 177 -18.30 11.05 6.17
C ASN A 177 -17.57 9.72 6.40
N ALA A 178 -17.84 9.04 7.51
CA ALA A 178 -17.15 7.79 7.86
C ALA A 178 -17.25 6.71 6.76
N GLU A 179 -18.41 6.60 6.10
CA GLU A 179 -18.63 5.63 5.02
C GLU A 179 -17.75 5.91 3.80
N LYS A 180 -17.72 7.16 3.32
CA LYS A 180 -16.88 7.57 2.18
C LYS A 180 -15.39 7.43 2.51
N LEU A 181 -15.00 7.74 3.75
CA LEU A 181 -13.60 7.62 4.17
C LEU A 181 -13.14 6.17 4.21
N ALA A 182 -13.99 5.24 4.65
CA ALA A 182 -13.68 3.81 4.61
C ALA A 182 -13.38 3.31 3.18
N LYS A 183 -13.91 3.97 2.14
CA LYS A 183 -13.67 3.61 0.73
C LYS A 183 -12.26 3.93 0.22
N ILE A 184 -11.47 4.76 0.90
CA ILE A 184 -10.07 5.01 0.50
C ILE A 184 -9.27 3.70 0.41
N ALA A 185 -9.65 2.73 1.24
CA ALA A 185 -9.10 1.39 1.34
C ALA A 185 -8.97 0.59 0.03
N VAL A 186 -9.84 0.89 -0.94
CA VAL A 186 -9.94 0.18 -2.22
C VAL A 186 -9.77 1.12 -3.41
N ILE A 187 -9.37 2.38 -3.17
CA ILE A 187 -9.27 3.39 -4.23
C ILE A 187 -8.21 3.02 -5.28
N HIS A 188 -7.17 2.29 -4.87
CA HIS A 188 -6.09 1.87 -5.75
C HIS A 188 -6.57 0.84 -6.79
N GLU A 189 -7.47 -0.07 -6.41
CA GLU A 189 -8.15 -1.02 -7.32
C GLU A 189 -8.97 -0.25 -8.35
N VAL A 190 -9.75 0.73 -7.90
CA VAL A 190 -10.56 1.58 -8.79
C VAL A 190 -9.70 2.34 -9.79
N ILE A 191 -8.55 2.87 -9.35
CA ILE A 191 -7.59 3.55 -10.22
C ILE A 191 -7.01 2.56 -11.23
N HIS A 192 -6.60 1.37 -10.79
CA HIS A 192 -6.04 0.34 -11.65
C HIS A 192 -7.03 -0.11 -12.73
N ASP A 193 -8.27 -0.42 -12.35
CA ASP A 193 -9.32 -0.83 -13.28
C ASP A 193 -9.59 0.25 -14.31
N ARG A 194 -9.61 1.52 -13.87
CA ARG A 194 -9.81 2.66 -14.77
C ARG A 194 -8.64 2.87 -15.74
N ILE A 195 -7.41 2.60 -15.32
CA ILE A 195 -6.22 2.66 -16.18
C ILE A 195 -6.28 1.56 -17.25
N ASN A 196 -6.71 0.35 -16.89
CA ASN A 196 -6.74 -0.80 -17.79
C ASN A 196 -8.03 -0.93 -18.61
N THR A 197 -9.08 -0.16 -18.30
CA THR A 197 -10.29 -0.10 -19.12
C THR A 197 -9.98 0.54 -20.48
N PRO A 198 -10.28 -0.12 -21.61
CA PRO A 198 -10.10 0.45 -22.94
C PRO A 198 -10.92 1.73 -23.13
N GLU A 199 -10.37 2.70 -23.85
CA GLU A 199 -11.11 3.88 -24.24
C GLU A 199 -12.24 3.53 -25.20
N ARG A 200 -13.42 4.13 -24.99
CA ARG A 200 -14.50 4.05 -25.96
C ARG A 200 -14.05 4.76 -27.23
N LEU A 201 -14.48 4.23 -28.39
CA LEU A 201 -14.13 4.74 -29.71
C LEU A 201 -14.33 6.27 -29.82
N TRP A 202 -15.40 6.78 -29.23
CA TRP A 202 -15.74 8.21 -29.21
C TRP A 202 -14.81 9.06 -28.34
N ASP A 203 -14.27 8.55 -27.24
CA ASP A 203 -13.34 9.30 -26.39
C ASP A 203 -11.97 9.46 -27.08
N ARG A 204 -11.55 8.46 -27.86
CA ARG A 204 -10.38 8.52 -28.74
C ARG A 204 -10.56 9.58 -29.82
N LEU A 205 -11.71 9.59 -30.48
CA LEU A 205 -12.03 10.56 -31.54
C LEU A 205 -12.11 12.00 -31.02
N LEU A 206 -12.51 12.21 -29.76
CA LEU A 206 -12.58 13.53 -29.12
C LEU A 206 -11.26 13.97 -28.47
N GLY A 207 -10.18 13.19 -28.58
CA GLY A 207 -8.85 13.58 -28.08
C GLY A 207 -8.78 13.84 -26.57
N ARG A 208 -9.65 13.22 -25.76
CA ARG A 208 -9.70 13.43 -24.31
C ARG A 208 -8.49 12.78 -23.62
N LYS A 209 -7.38 13.54 -23.50
CA LYS A 209 -6.11 13.09 -22.92
C LYS A 209 -6.15 12.76 -21.42
N PHE A 210 -7.12 13.26 -20.66
CA PHE A 210 -7.16 13.14 -19.20
C PHE A 210 -8.36 12.33 -18.73
N ARG A 211 -8.10 11.16 -18.14
CA ARG A 211 -9.13 10.30 -17.56
C ARG A 211 -9.50 10.84 -16.17
N SER A 212 -10.44 11.79 -16.14
CA SER A 212 -11.04 12.26 -14.88
C SER A 212 -12.39 11.61 -14.63
N PHE A 213 -12.67 11.26 -13.37
CA PHE A 213 -13.96 10.70 -12.95
C PHE A 213 -14.19 10.97 -11.46
N THR A 214 -15.43 10.79 -11.01
CA THR A 214 -15.80 10.91 -9.59
C THR A 214 -16.27 9.55 -9.09
N TRP A 215 -15.80 9.16 -7.91
CA TRP A 215 -16.16 7.89 -7.27
C TRP A 215 -16.31 8.13 -5.76
N TYR A 216 -17.49 7.88 -5.19
CA TYR A 216 -17.78 8.06 -3.74
C TYR A 216 -17.33 9.39 -3.12
N GLY A 217 -17.37 10.49 -3.89
CA GLY A 217 -16.95 11.81 -3.42
C GLY A 217 -15.45 12.12 -3.63
N TYR A 218 -14.67 11.16 -4.11
CA TYR A 218 -13.30 11.37 -4.58
C TYR A 218 -13.34 11.76 -6.06
N ARG A 219 -12.80 12.93 -6.40
CA ARG A 219 -12.62 13.33 -7.80
C ARG A 219 -11.21 12.96 -8.24
N ILE A 220 -11.09 11.98 -9.12
CA ILE A 220 -9.81 11.38 -9.52
C ILE A 220 -9.43 11.91 -10.91
N ARG A 221 -8.15 12.22 -11.10
CA ARG A 221 -7.54 12.65 -12.36
C ARG A 221 -6.30 11.80 -12.62
N ILE A 222 -6.30 11.02 -13.68
CA ILE A 222 -5.15 10.18 -14.06
C ILE A 222 -4.36 10.90 -15.15
N MET A 223 -3.15 11.34 -14.82
CA MET A 223 -2.19 12.02 -15.72
C MET A 223 -1.16 11.04 -16.29
N SER A 224 -0.81 10.01 -15.53
CA SER A 224 0.09 8.93 -15.92
C SER A 224 -0.46 7.58 -15.47
N SER A 225 -0.24 6.54 -16.30
CA SER A 225 -0.55 5.14 -15.99
C SER A 225 0.65 4.35 -15.48
N THR A 226 1.82 4.99 -15.32
CA THR A 226 3.06 4.34 -14.88
C THR A 226 2.94 3.79 -13.46
N SER A 227 3.40 2.54 -13.28
CA SER A 227 3.51 1.90 -11.97
C SER A 227 4.97 1.72 -11.54
N TYR A 228 5.19 1.67 -10.23
CA TYR A 228 6.51 1.83 -9.60
C TYR A 228 6.89 0.69 -8.64
N GLU A 229 6.11 -0.40 -8.59
CA GLU A 229 6.37 -1.51 -7.66
C GLU A 229 7.74 -2.19 -7.86
N HIS A 230 8.27 -2.19 -9.08
CA HIS A 230 9.59 -2.75 -9.40
C HIS A 230 10.73 -2.01 -8.67
N GLN A 231 10.53 -0.74 -8.30
CA GLN A 231 11.51 0.04 -7.54
C GLN A 231 11.62 -0.43 -6.08
N LEU A 232 10.67 -1.25 -5.61
CA LEU A 232 10.61 -1.73 -4.23
C LEU A 232 11.24 -3.11 -4.04
N ILE A 233 11.77 -3.73 -5.09
CA ILE A 233 12.39 -5.08 -5.03
C ILE A 233 13.55 -5.11 -4.03
N TYR A 234 14.35 -4.05 -4.00
CA TYR A 234 15.50 -3.95 -3.12
C TYR A 234 15.13 -3.07 -1.92
N ARG A 235 15.53 -3.51 -0.72
CA ARG A 235 15.37 -2.68 0.47
C ARG A 235 16.13 -1.34 0.25
N ALA A 236 15.42 -0.24 0.41
CA ALA A 236 15.98 1.11 0.36
C ALA A 236 16.90 1.40 1.56
#